data_AF-A0A0Q8J7Z1-F1
#
_entry.id   AF-A0A0Q8J7Z1-F1
#
_cell.length_a   1.000
_cell.length_b   1.000
_cell.length_c   1.000
_cell.angle_alpha   90.00
_cell.angle_beta   90.00
_cell.angle_gamma   90.00
#
_symmetry.space_group_name_H-M   'P 1'
#
loop_
_entity.id
_entity.type
_entity.pdbx_description
1 polymer ?
#
loop_
_entity_poly.entity_id
_entity_poly.type
_entity_poly.pdbx_seq_one_letter_code
_entity_poly.pdbx_strand_id
1 'polypeptide(L)'
;MPAARSDWRVFWYSLAVYPIAAALWLLWITLTYGTAEAEVFDYVDAVLVSLAVAAALPVPVLIWGAYMRKPLQALAGLAFGAIAAVIALPLSMELVGSRRYGQFEHDKAQFAAFEQTVRGGDRARIRAQLRALPGGFSAPRALCGLGGGATYTFERWLWFNDHAYGEALPSKDLHTAATAVVEGDWPRAEKQAALLTVLRYLLDREETARFPAWARLWRATLEQPDAPGAMLTAPDFEGDYGGCDLGDPAGPVFRRWHDEGLRMWMQAGFVFADDQHRPALRAVRSKAMLDALFAADPTFAKLLGDEHYLGQEALSAQVDELSARLDRSEHPGELADLVEALAKASVDPTRSVSGVSPCRRFDQTEAQRDTIKDAPQRRAAAERIRTALCPAGSKRSIAPARQPEAKAESAATPGDATQPAPTQPAPQP
;
A
#
# COMPACT_ATOMS: atom_id res chain seq x y z
N MET A 1 -71.65 19.91 -28.58
CA MET A 1 -70.65 19.86 -27.48
C MET A 1 -69.44 18.99 -27.87
N PRO A 2 -68.37 19.56 -28.48
CA PRO A 2 -67.12 18.84 -28.71
C PRO A 2 -65.87 19.43 -28.00
N ALA A 3 -65.98 20.61 -27.37
CA ALA A 3 -64.83 21.37 -26.87
C ALA A 3 -64.06 20.65 -25.73
N ALA A 4 -64.78 20.10 -24.74
CA ALA A 4 -64.20 19.50 -23.53
C ALA A 4 -63.29 18.29 -23.78
N ARG A 5 -63.50 17.52 -24.86
CA ARG A 5 -62.63 16.38 -25.22
C ARG A 5 -61.27 16.82 -25.76
N SER A 6 -61.17 18.02 -26.35
CA SER A 6 -59.92 18.55 -26.88
C SER A 6 -59.05 19.18 -25.79
N ASP A 7 -59.66 19.79 -24.77
CA ASP A 7 -58.98 20.36 -23.58
C ASP A 7 -58.25 19.27 -22.80
N TRP A 8 -58.94 18.15 -22.56
CA TRP A 8 -58.40 17.02 -21.84
C TRP A 8 -57.19 16.39 -22.55
N ARG A 9 -57.25 16.24 -23.88
CA ARG A 9 -56.15 15.65 -24.66
C ARG A 9 -54.86 16.47 -24.58
N VAL A 10 -54.94 17.80 -24.72
CA VAL A 10 -53.74 18.67 -24.64
C VAL A 10 -53.12 18.58 -23.26
N PHE A 11 -53.92 18.60 -22.20
CA PHE A 11 -53.44 18.40 -20.83
C PHE A 11 -52.73 17.05 -20.65
N TRP A 12 -53.32 15.92 -21.06
CA TRP A 12 -52.70 14.61 -20.89
C TRP A 12 -51.44 14.40 -21.74
N TYR A 13 -51.40 14.93 -22.96
CA TYR A 13 -50.18 14.88 -23.78
C TYR A 13 -49.07 15.73 -23.17
N SER A 14 -49.37 16.96 -22.73
CA SER A 14 -48.39 17.82 -22.05
C SER A 14 -47.94 17.23 -20.70
N LEU A 15 -48.84 16.57 -19.97
CA LEU A 15 -48.55 15.88 -18.72
C LEU A 15 -47.66 14.64 -18.93
N ALA A 16 -47.83 13.90 -20.03
CA ALA A 16 -47.12 12.65 -20.26
C ALA A 16 -45.74 12.82 -20.90
N VAL A 17 -45.54 13.84 -21.75
CA VAL A 17 -44.28 14.04 -22.48
C VAL A 17 -43.08 14.20 -21.55
N TYR A 18 -43.23 15.02 -20.51
CA TYR A 18 -42.15 15.30 -19.57
C TYR A 18 -41.75 14.10 -18.69
N PRO A 19 -42.67 13.38 -18.01
CA PRO A 19 -42.32 12.20 -17.23
C PRO A 19 -41.85 11.02 -18.08
N ILE A 20 -42.33 10.85 -19.32
CA ILE A 20 -41.80 9.80 -20.22
C ILE A 20 -40.37 10.13 -20.65
N ALA A 21 -40.09 11.38 -21.03
CA ALA A 21 -38.73 11.81 -21.38
C ALA A 21 -37.78 11.67 -20.18
N ALA A 22 -38.23 12.08 -18.98
CA ALA A 22 -37.49 11.90 -17.75
C ALA A 22 -37.26 10.41 -17.44
N ALA A 23 -38.28 9.54 -17.56
CA ALA A 23 -38.15 8.11 -17.31
C ALA A 23 -37.18 7.42 -18.27
N LEU A 24 -37.24 7.74 -19.58
CA LEU A 24 -36.31 7.20 -20.58
C LEU A 24 -34.87 7.68 -20.33
N TRP A 25 -34.72 8.94 -19.91
CA TRP A 25 -33.42 9.50 -19.58
C TRP A 25 -32.83 8.90 -18.30
N LEU A 26 -33.64 8.70 -17.26
CA LEU A 26 -33.23 8.01 -16.03
C LEU A 26 -32.89 6.53 -16.27
N LEU A 27 -33.63 5.86 -17.16
CA LEU A 27 -33.31 4.50 -17.61
C LEU A 27 -31.95 4.48 -18.33
N TRP A 28 -31.70 5.45 -19.20
CA TRP A 28 -30.40 5.57 -19.87
C TRP A 28 -29.27 5.85 -18.87
N ILE A 29 -29.45 6.78 -17.93
CA ILE A 29 -28.47 7.06 -16.88
C ILE A 29 -28.18 5.80 -16.03
N THR A 30 -29.20 5.08 -15.60
CA THR A 30 -29.03 3.85 -14.80
C THR A 30 -28.37 2.71 -15.57
N LEU A 31 -28.50 2.66 -16.89
CA LEU A 31 -27.82 1.66 -17.73
C LEU A 31 -26.38 2.06 -18.04
N THR A 32 -26.12 3.33 -18.27
CA THR A 32 -24.81 3.84 -18.68
C THR A 32 -23.88 4.09 -17.49
N TYR A 33 -24.40 4.69 -16.42
CA TYR A 33 -23.65 5.08 -15.22
C TYR A 33 -23.95 4.21 -13.98
N GLY A 34 -24.82 3.19 -14.14
CA GLY A 34 -25.03 2.15 -13.13
C GLY A 34 -23.93 1.09 -13.09
N THR A 35 -22.87 1.26 -13.88
CA THR A 35 -21.71 0.37 -13.94
C THR A 35 -20.64 0.79 -12.93
N ALA A 36 -19.70 -0.11 -12.63
CA ALA A 36 -18.60 0.17 -11.71
C ALA A 36 -17.56 1.16 -12.25
N GLU A 37 -17.51 1.35 -13.58
CA GLU A 37 -16.53 2.18 -14.29
C GLU A 37 -16.91 3.67 -14.35
N ALA A 38 -18.16 4.03 -14.06
CA ALA A 38 -18.63 5.41 -14.12
C ALA A 38 -18.17 6.23 -12.92
N GLU A 39 -17.43 7.30 -13.17
CA GLU A 39 -16.94 8.20 -12.13
C GLU A 39 -18.06 9.08 -11.57
N VAL A 40 -17.87 9.59 -10.35
CA VAL A 40 -18.85 10.47 -9.68
C VAL A 40 -19.13 11.73 -10.50
N PHE A 41 -18.10 12.28 -11.15
CA PHE A 41 -18.21 13.48 -11.98
C PHE A 41 -19.05 13.23 -13.25
N ASP A 42 -18.99 12.03 -13.82
CA ASP A 42 -19.77 11.68 -15.01
C ASP A 42 -21.29 11.73 -14.77
N TYR A 43 -21.72 11.37 -13.56
CA TYR A 43 -23.14 11.45 -13.19
C TYR A 43 -23.56 12.86 -12.79
N VAL A 44 -22.67 13.65 -12.16
CA VAL A 44 -22.95 15.08 -11.93
C VAL A 44 -23.16 15.77 -13.27
N ASP A 45 -22.30 15.50 -14.25
CA ASP A 45 -22.46 15.99 -15.61
C ASP A 45 -23.74 15.46 -16.27
N ALA A 46 -24.07 14.18 -16.10
CA ALA A 46 -25.34 13.63 -16.58
C ALA A 46 -26.56 14.33 -15.95
N VAL A 47 -26.53 14.65 -14.66
CA VAL A 47 -27.59 15.40 -13.96
C VAL A 47 -27.66 16.85 -14.45
N LEU A 48 -26.53 17.51 -14.68
CA LEU A 48 -26.48 18.87 -15.24
C LEU A 48 -27.01 18.91 -16.67
N VAL A 49 -26.63 17.95 -17.51
CA VAL A 49 -27.20 17.76 -18.85
C VAL A 49 -28.70 17.48 -18.76
N SER A 50 -29.14 16.70 -17.76
CA SER A 50 -30.57 16.45 -17.50
C SER A 50 -31.32 17.76 -17.25
N LEU A 51 -30.75 18.66 -16.44
CA LEU A 51 -31.35 19.97 -16.14
C LEU A 51 -31.43 20.84 -17.41
N ALA A 52 -30.39 20.82 -18.25
CA ALA A 52 -30.37 21.56 -19.51
C ALA A 52 -31.41 21.02 -20.52
N VAL A 53 -31.52 19.69 -20.69
CA VAL A 53 -32.52 19.04 -21.56
C VAL A 53 -33.94 19.26 -21.03
N ALA A 54 -34.12 19.15 -19.71
CA ALA A 54 -35.38 19.42 -19.01
C ALA A 54 -35.84 20.88 -19.17
N ALA A 55 -34.92 21.84 -19.33
CA ALA A 55 -35.24 23.24 -19.62
C ALA A 55 -35.65 23.48 -21.09
N ALA A 56 -35.19 22.63 -22.02
CA ALA A 56 -35.49 22.75 -23.45
C ALA A 56 -36.81 22.06 -23.86
N LEU A 57 -37.16 20.93 -23.24
CA LEU A 57 -38.37 20.14 -23.49
C LEU A 57 -39.72 20.90 -23.38
N PRO A 58 -39.89 21.90 -22.50
CA PRO A 58 -41.12 22.69 -22.39
C PRO A 58 -41.42 23.55 -23.62
N VAL A 59 -40.39 23.96 -24.39
CA VAL A 59 -40.52 24.95 -25.47
C VAL A 59 -41.49 24.49 -26.58
N PRO A 60 -41.36 23.27 -27.16
CA PRO A 60 -42.30 22.80 -28.18
C PRO A 60 -43.73 22.60 -27.66
N VAL A 61 -43.87 22.17 -26.39
CA VAL A 61 -45.17 21.96 -25.75
C VAL A 61 -45.89 23.29 -25.50
N LEU A 62 -45.16 24.33 -25.13
CA LEU A 62 -45.68 25.69 -24.99
C LEU A 62 -46.04 26.32 -26.33
N ILE A 63 -45.22 26.13 -27.38
CA ILE A 63 -45.53 26.57 -28.75
C ILE A 63 -46.81 25.89 -29.26
N TRP A 64 -46.95 24.58 -29.03
CA TRP A 64 -48.15 23.81 -29.38
C TRP A 64 -49.37 24.26 -28.57
N GLY A 65 -49.21 24.46 -27.26
CA GLY A 65 -50.26 24.98 -26.39
C GLY A 65 -50.73 26.39 -26.78
N ALA A 66 -49.80 27.26 -27.22
CA ALA A 66 -50.10 28.58 -27.74
C ALA A 66 -50.84 28.51 -29.10
N TYR A 67 -50.39 27.64 -30.00
CA TYR A 67 -51.06 27.38 -31.29
C TYR A 67 -52.51 26.88 -31.10
N MET A 68 -52.72 26.02 -30.11
CA MET A 68 -54.04 25.48 -29.74
C MET A 68 -54.87 26.43 -28.86
N ARG A 69 -54.36 27.65 -28.55
CA ARG A 69 -54.97 28.67 -27.68
C ARG A 69 -55.26 28.20 -26.24
N LYS A 70 -54.44 27.28 -25.70
CA LYS A 70 -54.57 26.72 -24.33
C LYS A 70 -53.25 26.73 -23.55
N PRO A 71 -52.59 27.89 -23.39
CA PRO A 71 -51.29 27.97 -22.73
C PRO A 71 -51.32 27.59 -21.24
N LEU A 72 -52.42 27.93 -20.54
CA LEU A 72 -52.59 27.61 -19.11
C LEU A 72 -52.67 26.10 -18.84
N GLN A 73 -53.31 25.32 -19.72
CA GLN A 73 -53.41 23.86 -19.57
C GLN A 73 -52.07 23.18 -19.91
N ALA A 74 -51.35 23.69 -20.91
CA ALA A 74 -49.99 23.23 -21.22
C ALA A 74 -49.01 23.52 -20.07
N LEU A 75 -49.08 24.72 -19.48
CA LEU A 75 -48.30 25.08 -18.29
C LEU A 75 -48.64 24.20 -17.09
N ALA A 76 -49.92 23.94 -16.83
CA ALA A 76 -50.33 23.04 -15.75
C ALA A 76 -49.81 21.61 -15.97
N GLY A 77 -49.94 21.06 -17.18
CA GLY A 77 -49.41 19.74 -17.53
C GLY A 77 -47.89 19.65 -17.37
N LEU A 78 -47.15 20.68 -17.79
CA LEU A 78 -45.70 20.78 -17.63
C LEU A 78 -45.29 20.90 -16.15
N ALA A 79 -46.01 21.67 -15.34
CA ALA A 79 -45.72 21.82 -13.91
C ALA A 79 -45.92 20.51 -13.13
N PHE A 80 -47.01 19.78 -13.38
CA PHE A 80 -47.24 18.47 -12.78
C PHE A 80 -46.24 17.41 -13.29
N GLY A 81 -45.87 17.47 -14.57
CA GLY A 81 -44.81 16.62 -15.14
C GLY A 81 -43.44 16.89 -14.49
N ALA A 82 -43.10 18.15 -14.23
CA ALA A 82 -41.87 18.55 -13.55
C ALA A 82 -41.77 17.98 -12.13
N ILE A 83 -42.85 18.04 -11.37
CA ILE A 83 -42.91 17.46 -10.02
C ILE A 83 -42.69 15.94 -10.07
N ALA A 84 -43.29 15.24 -11.03
CA ALA A 84 -43.11 13.79 -11.20
C ALA A 84 -41.65 13.42 -11.53
N ALA A 85 -40.95 14.22 -12.35
CA ALA A 85 -39.54 13.99 -12.66
C ALA A 85 -38.61 14.27 -11.48
N VAL A 86 -38.88 15.32 -10.69
CA VAL A 86 -38.12 15.62 -9.46
C VAL A 86 -38.22 14.47 -8.47
N ILE A 87 -39.38 13.84 -8.36
CA ILE A 87 -39.59 12.65 -7.52
C ILE A 87 -38.89 11.40 -8.10
N ALA A 88 -38.68 11.32 -9.42
CA ALA A 88 -38.02 10.18 -10.06
C ALA A 88 -36.49 10.19 -9.92
N LEU A 89 -35.86 11.36 -9.72
CA LEU A 89 -34.41 11.51 -9.51
C LEU A 89 -33.84 10.73 -8.31
N PRO A 90 -34.43 10.76 -7.09
CA PRO A 90 -33.95 9.94 -5.98
C PRO A 90 -34.09 8.44 -6.26
N LEU A 91 -35.15 8.02 -6.98
CA LEU A 91 -35.33 6.62 -7.36
C LEU A 91 -34.25 6.13 -8.33
N SER A 92 -33.80 6.98 -9.27
CA SER A 92 -32.69 6.61 -10.15
C SER A 92 -31.37 6.48 -9.41
N MET A 93 -31.12 7.32 -8.40
CA MET A 93 -29.95 7.19 -7.53
C MET A 93 -29.96 5.87 -6.76
N GLU A 94 -31.12 5.47 -6.21
CA GLU A 94 -31.27 4.17 -5.53
C GLU A 94 -31.08 3.00 -6.50
N LEU A 95 -31.60 3.09 -7.73
CA LEU A 95 -31.42 2.07 -8.76
C LEU A 95 -29.96 1.94 -9.22
N VAL A 96 -29.25 3.06 -9.41
CA VAL A 96 -27.79 3.06 -9.69
C VAL A 96 -27.04 2.42 -8.52
N GLY A 97 -27.34 2.84 -7.29
CA GLY A 97 -26.70 2.30 -6.08
C GLY A 97 -26.92 0.79 -5.92
N SER A 98 -28.15 0.33 -6.09
CA SER A 98 -28.48 -1.11 -6.00
C SER A 98 -27.83 -1.95 -7.10
N ARG A 99 -27.75 -1.45 -8.33
CA ARG A 99 -27.02 -2.13 -9.42
C ARG A 99 -25.53 -2.23 -9.13
N ARG A 100 -24.89 -1.12 -8.72
CA ARG A 100 -23.46 -1.12 -8.36
C ARG A 100 -23.17 -2.03 -7.18
N TYR A 101 -24.05 -2.04 -6.17
CA TYR A 101 -23.92 -2.94 -5.03
C TYR A 101 -24.09 -4.42 -5.44
N GLY A 102 -25.06 -4.71 -6.30
CA GLY A 102 -25.26 -6.05 -6.86
C GLY A 102 -24.05 -6.53 -7.68
N GLN A 103 -23.45 -5.64 -8.47
CA GLN A 103 -22.20 -5.92 -9.20
C GLN A 103 -21.05 -6.18 -8.24
N PHE A 104 -20.89 -5.35 -7.21
CA PHE A 104 -19.85 -5.53 -6.19
C PHE A 104 -19.96 -6.87 -5.45
N GLU A 105 -21.15 -7.27 -5.01
CA GLU A 105 -21.34 -8.58 -4.37
C GLU A 105 -21.14 -9.73 -5.36
N HIS A 106 -21.49 -9.54 -6.64
CA HIS A 106 -21.21 -10.52 -7.68
C HIS A 106 -19.70 -10.72 -7.88
N ASP A 107 -18.95 -9.63 -8.03
CA ASP A 107 -17.49 -9.65 -8.24
C ASP A 107 -16.76 -10.25 -7.03
N LYS A 108 -17.19 -9.88 -5.82
CA LYS A 108 -16.73 -10.49 -4.56
C LYS A 108 -17.00 -12.00 -4.52
N ALA A 109 -18.18 -12.45 -4.94
CA ALA A 109 -18.49 -13.87 -5.01
C ALA A 109 -17.64 -14.61 -6.05
N GLN A 110 -17.31 -13.97 -7.19
CA GLN A 110 -16.39 -14.53 -8.17
C GLN A 110 -14.97 -14.69 -7.60
N PHE A 111 -14.49 -13.71 -6.83
CA PHE A 111 -13.19 -13.81 -6.18
C PHE A 111 -13.17 -14.91 -5.11
N ALA A 112 -14.23 -15.03 -4.30
CA ALA A 112 -14.36 -16.13 -3.35
C ALA A 112 -14.36 -17.51 -4.06
N ALA A 113 -14.96 -17.62 -5.27
CA ALA A 113 -14.87 -18.83 -6.07
C ALA A 113 -13.43 -19.10 -6.58
N PHE A 114 -12.70 -18.05 -6.94
CA PHE A 114 -11.28 -18.14 -7.30
C PHE A 114 -10.42 -18.62 -6.12
N GLU A 115 -10.67 -18.14 -4.90
CA GLU A 115 -10.02 -18.63 -3.69
C GLU A 115 -10.22 -20.14 -3.48
N GLN A 116 -11.44 -20.64 -3.69
CA GLN A 116 -11.71 -22.09 -3.60
C GLN A 116 -10.96 -22.89 -4.67
N THR A 117 -10.82 -22.34 -5.88
CA THR A 117 -10.00 -22.95 -6.93
C THR A 117 -8.52 -23.00 -6.54
N VAL A 118 -8.00 -21.93 -5.94
CA VAL A 118 -6.61 -21.90 -5.45
C VAL A 118 -6.38 -22.96 -4.37
N ARG A 119 -7.32 -23.11 -3.42
CA ARG A 119 -7.27 -24.19 -2.41
C ARG A 119 -7.28 -25.60 -3.02
N GLY A 120 -7.97 -25.76 -4.15
CA GLY A 120 -7.98 -27.03 -4.90
C GLY A 120 -6.64 -27.38 -5.56
N GLY A 121 -5.75 -26.40 -5.76
CA GLY A 121 -4.37 -26.61 -6.20
C GLY A 121 -4.17 -26.92 -7.70
N ASP A 122 -5.23 -26.92 -8.50
CA ASP A 122 -5.15 -27.12 -9.95
C ASP A 122 -4.63 -25.85 -10.65
N ARG A 123 -3.34 -25.87 -11.03
CA ARG A 123 -2.67 -24.73 -11.66
C ARG A 123 -3.32 -24.29 -12.97
N ALA A 124 -3.79 -25.22 -13.80
CA ALA A 124 -4.42 -24.86 -15.07
C ALA A 124 -5.75 -24.14 -14.83
N ARG A 125 -6.53 -24.62 -13.86
CA ARG A 125 -7.79 -23.98 -13.44
C ARG A 125 -7.56 -22.62 -12.77
N ILE A 126 -6.53 -22.51 -11.92
CA ILE A 126 -6.12 -21.22 -11.31
C ILE A 126 -5.80 -20.21 -12.42
N ARG A 127 -5.00 -20.59 -13.42
CA ARG A 127 -4.67 -19.70 -14.54
C ARG A 127 -5.90 -19.25 -15.31
N ALA A 128 -6.78 -20.19 -15.64
CA ALA A 128 -8.00 -19.91 -16.41
C ALA A 128 -8.94 -18.97 -15.63
N GLN A 129 -9.14 -19.21 -14.34
CA GLN A 129 -10.00 -18.36 -13.52
C GLN A 129 -9.40 -16.99 -13.22
N LEU A 130 -8.09 -16.90 -13.00
CA LEU A 130 -7.40 -15.63 -12.79
C LEU A 130 -7.63 -14.68 -13.98
N ARG A 131 -7.50 -15.18 -15.21
CA ARG A 131 -7.78 -14.40 -16.43
C ARG A 131 -9.26 -14.02 -16.61
N ALA A 132 -10.16 -14.75 -15.95
CA ALA A 132 -11.60 -14.52 -16.02
C ALA A 132 -12.13 -13.63 -14.89
N LEU A 133 -11.27 -13.17 -13.96
CA LEU A 133 -11.70 -12.30 -12.87
C LEU A 133 -12.23 -10.96 -13.41
N PRO A 134 -13.36 -10.45 -12.87
CA PRO A 134 -13.94 -9.17 -13.27
C PRO A 134 -13.00 -8.00 -12.99
N GLY A 135 -13.12 -6.94 -13.78
CA GLY A 135 -12.40 -5.68 -13.56
C GLY A 135 -10.94 -5.70 -13.99
N GLY A 136 -10.51 -6.68 -14.79
CA GLY A 136 -9.17 -6.72 -15.37
C GLY A 136 -8.06 -6.88 -14.34
N PHE A 137 -8.24 -7.81 -13.38
CA PHE A 137 -7.24 -8.07 -12.35
C PHE A 137 -5.90 -8.45 -12.98
N SER A 138 -4.86 -7.70 -12.62
CA SER A 138 -3.49 -8.15 -12.80
C SER A 138 -3.21 -9.36 -11.90
N ALA A 139 -2.26 -10.20 -12.30
CA ALA A 139 -1.80 -11.28 -11.43
C ALA A 139 -1.36 -10.78 -10.03
N PRO A 140 -0.52 -9.73 -9.88
CA PRO A 140 -0.15 -9.24 -8.54
C PRO A 140 -1.34 -8.77 -7.70
N ARG A 141 -2.31 -8.04 -8.27
CA ARG A 141 -3.52 -7.63 -7.53
C ARG A 141 -4.33 -8.84 -7.06
N ALA A 142 -4.48 -9.87 -7.89
CA ALA A 142 -5.19 -11.08 -7.47
C ALA A 142 -4.46 -11.81 -6.34
N LEU A 143 -3.13 -11.95 -6.42
CA LEU A 143 -2.32 -12.56 -5.35
C LEU A 143 -2.33 -11.71 -4.07
N CYS A 144 -2.43 -10.39 -4.18
CA CYS A 144 -2.67 -9.49 -3.04
C CYS A 144 -4.02 -9.82 -2.37
N GLY A 145 -5.09 -9.94 -3.16
CA GLY A 145 -6.39 -10.37 -2.65
C GLY A 145 -6.32 -11.72 -1.91
N LEU A 146 -5.66 -12.72 -2.49
CA LEU A 146 -5.51 -14.06 -1.87
C LEU A 146 -4.75 -14.03 -0.54
N GLY A 147 -3.94 -13.00 -0.27
CA GLY A 147 -3.24 -12.83 1.00
C GLY A 147 -4.00 -12.00 2.04
N GLY A 148 -5.24 -11.62 1.75
CA GLY A 148 -6.09 -10.78 2.61
C GLY A 148 -6.11 -9.30 2.24
N GLY A 149 -5.51 -8.94 1.09
CA GLY A 149 -5.53 -7.57 0.56
C GLY A 149 -6.88 -7.16 -0.01
N ALA A 150 -7.00 -5.89 -0.37
CA ALA A 150 -8.20 -5.35 -1.00
C ALA A 150 -8.37 -5.96 -2.41
N THR A 151 -9.59 -6.36 -2.75
CA THR A 151 -9.93 -6.94 -4.05
C THR A 151 -10.71 -5.93 -4.89
N TYR A 152 -11.92 -5.60 -4.47
CA TYR A 152 -12.82 -4.68 -5.15
C TYR A 152 -13.14 -3.48 -4.25
N THR A 153 -13.35 -2.33 -4.87
CA THR A 153 -13.77 -1.12 -4.18
C THR A 153 -15.20 -0.80 -4.60
N PHE A 154 -16.07 -0.65 -3.62
CA PHE A 154 -17.39 -0.07 -3.77
C PHE A 154 -17.32 1.41 -3.39
N GLU A 155 -17.26 2.27 -4.41
CA GLU A 155 -17.29 3.72 -4.21
C GLU A 155 -18.71 4.16 -3.86
N ARG A 156 -18.96 4.45 -2.59
CA ARG A 156 -20.26 4.93 -2.14
C ARG A 156 -20.33 6.44 -2.36
N TRP A 157 -21.14 6.82 -3.35
CA TRP A 157 -21.47 8.19 -3.74
C TRP A 157 -21.44 9.14 -2.52
N LEU A 158 -20.37 9.94 -2.47
CA LEU A 158 -20.08 11.10 -1.63
C LEU A 158 -19.25 10.98 -0.34
N TRP A 159 -19.05 9.84 0.34
CA TRP A 159 -18.33 9.93 1.63
C TRP A 159 -17.41 8.77 2.05
N PHE A 160 -17.59 7.54 1.55
CA PHE A 160 -16.74 6.41 1.94
C PHE A 160 -16.61 5.37 0.83
N ASN A 161 -15.39 4.88 0.61
CA ASN A 161 -15.14 3.69 -0.20
C ASN A 161 -15.23 2.46 0.70
N ASP A 162 -16.16 1.56 0.42
CA ASP A 162 -16.17 0.24 1.03
C ASP A 162 -15.24 -0.68 0.22
N HIS A 163 -14.39 -1.43 0.89
CA HIS A 163 -13.48 -2.37 0.22
C HIS A 163 -13.92 -3.81 0.51
N ALA A 164 -14.01 -4.62 -0.53
CA ALA A 164 -13.95 -6.07 -0.38
C ALA A 164 -12.49 -6.47 -0.13
N TYR A 165 -12.32 -7.48 0.72
CA TYR A 165 -11.04 -8.10 1.00
C TYR A 165 -11.16 -9.59 0.69
N GLY A 166 -10.09 -10.17 0.17
CA GLY A 166 -10.01 -11.62 0.04
C GLY A 166 -9.82 -12.29 1.41
N GLU A 167 -10.08 -13.58 1.48
CA GLU A 167 -9.71 -14.39 2.64
C GLU A 167 -8.19 -14.60 2.65
N ALA A 168 -7.53 -14.34 3.78
CA ALA A 168 -6.09 -14.51 3.90
C ALA A 168 -5.69 -16.00 3.83
N LEU A 169 -5.35 -16.47 2.62
CA LEU A 169 -4.97 -17.86 2.39
C LEU A 169 -3.57 -18.17 2.96
N PRO A 170 -3.33 -19.43 3.38
CA PRO A 170 -2.01 -19.89 3.81
C PRO A 170 -0.93 -19.69 2.73
N SER A 171 0.31 -19.51 3.15
CA SER A 171 1.45 -19.23 2.25
C SER A 171 1.72 -20.36 1.24
N LYS A 172 1.30 -21.59 1.56
CA LYS A 172 1.32 -22.74 0.63
C LYS A 172 0.42 -22.50 -0.58
N ASP A 173 -0.76 -21.94 -0.36
CA ASP A 173 -1.76 -21.72 -1.40
C ASP A 173 -1.37 -20.51 -2.24
N LEU A 174 -0.85 -19.45 -1.61
CA LEU A 174 -0.21 -18.32 -2.30
C LEU A 174 0.94 -18.78 -3.21
N HIS A 175 1.80 -19.68 -2.73
CA HIS A 175 2.88 -20.23 -3.54
C HIS A 175 2.37 -21.07 -4.71
N THR A 176 1.26 -21.79 -4.52
CA THR A 176 0.60 -22.58 -5.59
C THR A 176 0.03 -21.65 -6.66
N ALA A 177 -0.63 -20.56 -6.26
CA ALA A 177 -1.12 -19.54 -7.18
C ALA A 177 0.02 -18.84 -7.94
N ALA A 178 1.11 -18.47 -7.27
CA ALA A 178 2.28 -17.88 -7.91
C ALA A 178 2.95 -18.83 -8.90
N THR A 179 3.02 -20.13 -8.57
CA THR A 179 3.51 -21.14 -9.51
C THR A 179 2.64 -21.19 -10.77
N ALA A 180 1.32 -21.14 -10.61
CA ALA A 180 0.40 -21.11 -11.74
C ALA A 180 0.63 -19.88 -12.64
N VAL A 181 0.87 -18.70 -12.06
CA VAL A 181 1.21 -17.46 -12.79
C VAL A 181 2.54 -17.58 -13.54
N VAL A 182 3.60 -18.06 -12.88
CA VAL A 182 4.92 -18.19 -13.51
C VAL A 182 4.90 -19.16 -14.68
N GLU A 183 4.15 -20.25 -14.58
CA GLU A 183 3.96 -21.25 -15.63
C GLU A 183 3.07 -20.80 -16.80
N GLY A 184 2.24 -19.77 -16.64
CA GLY A 184 1.34 -19.32 -17.71
C GLY A 184 1.93 -18.21 -18.59
N ASP A 185 1.14 -17.77 -19.56
CA ASP A 185 1.56 -16.78 -20.57
C ASP A 185 1.32 -15.35 -20.08
N TRP A 186 1.99 -14.95 -19.01
CA TRP A 186 2.06 -13.56 -18.56
C TRP A 186 3.38 -12.91 -18.96
N PRO A 187 3.42 -11.57 -19.16
CA PRO A 187 4.68 -10.84 -19.31
C PRO A 187 5.61 -11.05 -18.11
N ARG A 188 6.93 -11.01 -18.36
CA ARG A 188 7.94 -11.20 -17.31
C ARG A 188 7.77 -10.24 -16.13
N ALA A 189 7.55 -8.95 -16.40
CA ALA A 189 7.35 -7.94 -15.37
C ALA A 189 6.15 -8.26 -14.45
N GLU A 190 5.05 -8.73 -15.02
CA GLU A 190 3.86 -9.12 -14.25
C GLU A 190 4.07 -10.39 -13.41
N LYS A 191 4.80 -11.38 -13.96
CA LYS A 191 5.21 -12.58 -13.19
C LYS A 191 6.08 -12.19 -11.99
N GLN A 192 7.04 -11.31 -12.20
CA GLN A 192 7.93 -10.82 -11.15
C GLN A 192 7.18 -10.00 -10.11
N ALA A 193 6.29 -9.10 -10.53
CA ALA A 193 5.42 -8.33 -9.63
C ALA A 193 4.55 -9.26 -8.75
N ALA A 194 3.92 -10.27 -9.34
CA ALA A 194 3.17 -11.30 -8.63
C ALA A 194 4.02 -12.04 -7.58
N LEU A 195 5.28 -12.36 -7.92
CA LEU A 195 6.21 -12.98 -6.98
C LEU A 195 6.59 -12.03 -5.84
N LEU A 196 6.83 -10.73 -6.10
CA LEU A 196 7.10 -9.76 -5.04
C LEU A 196 5.91 -9.59 -4.09
N THR A 197 4.68 -9.64 -4.60
CA THR A 197 3.47 -9.69 -3.75
C THR A 197 3.47 -10.90 -2.82
N VAL A 198 3.86 -12.09 -3.31
CA VAL A 198 4.00 -13.27 -2.43
C VAL A 198 5.14 -13.12 -1.44
N LEU A 199 6.27 -12.54 -1.86
CA LEU A 199 7.41 -12.30 -0.96
C LEU A 199 7.02 -11.38 0.20
N ARG A 200 6.21 -10.34 -0.06
CA ARG A 200 5.63 -9.49 0.99
C ARG A 200 4.90 -10.32 2.06
N TYR A 201 4.03 -11.25 1.66
CA TYR A 201 3.34 -12.11 2.63
C TYR A 201 4.26 -13.06 3.37
N LEU A 202 5.31 -13.59 2.72
CA LEU A 202 6.32 -14.38 3.42
C LEU A 202 7.03 -13.54 4.49
N LEU A 203 7.33 -12.27 4.20
CA LEU A 203 7.95 -11.34 5.14
C LEU A 203 7.02 -10.99 6.31
N ASP A 204 5.76 -10.68 6.02
CA ASP A 204 4.76 -10.34 7.03
C ASP A 204 4.53 -11.53 8.00
N ARG A 205 4.56 -12.75 7.47
CA ARG A 205 4.36 -14.01 8.23
C ARG A 205 5.65 -14.62 8.80
N GLU A 206 6.80 -13.99 8.59
CA GLU A 206 8.12 -14.47 9.03
C GLU A 206 8.46 -15.90 8.53
N GLU A 207 8.05 -16.26 7.31
CA GLU A 207 8.21 -17.60 6.74
C GLU A 207 9.48 -17.77 5.89
N THR A 208 10.65 -17.58 6.50
CA THR A 208 11.97 -17.69 5.84
C THR A 208 12.19 -19.03 5.13
N ALA A 209 11.69 -20.14 5.71
CA ALA A 209 11.84 -21.49 5.17
C ALA A 209 11.23 -21.68 3.77
N ARG A 210 10.30 -20.82 3.34
CA ARG A 210 9.70 -20.86 2.01
C ARG A 210 10.47 -20.06 0.96
N PHE A 211 11.41 -19.21 1.38
CA PHE A 211 12.19 -18.38 0.47
C PHE A 211 12.91 -19.18 -0.63
N PRO A 212 13.54 -20.35 -0.37
CA PRO A 212 14.19 -21.12 -1.44
C PRO A 212 13.22 -21.59 -2.53
N ALA A 213 11.98 -21.93 -2.17
CA ALA A 213 10.97 -22.31 -3.15
C ALA A 213 10.51 -21.10 -3.97
N TRP A 214 10.31 -19.96 -3.31
CA TRP A 214 9.99 -18.69 -3.96
C TRP A 214 11.10 -18.23 -4.92
N ALA A 215 12.36 -18.32 -4.49
CA ALA A 215 13.52 -17.91 -5.30
C ALA A 215 13.65 -18.75 -6.58
N ARG A 216 13.33 -20.05 -6.53
CA ARG A 216 13.27 -20.89 -7.74
C ARG A 216 12.23 -20.40 -8.75
N LEU A 217 11.06 -19.95 -8.27
CA LEU A 217 10.04 -19.38 -9.15
C LEU A 217 10.52 -18.05 -9.76
N TRP A 218 11.19 -17.20 -8.98
CA TRP A 218 11.77 -15.96 -9.50
C TRP A 218 12.77 -16.24 -10.61
N ARG A 219 13.69 -17.18 -10.39
CA ARG A 219 14.69 -17.57 -11.39
C ARG A 219 14.03 -18.09 -12.67
N ALA A 220 12.93 -18.84 -12.56
CA ALA A 220 12.17 -19.31 -13.72
C ALA A 220 11.55 -18.18 -14.57
N THR A 221 11.48 -16.94 -14.06
CA THR A 221 11.05 -15.77 -14.86
C THR A 221 12.18 -15.12 -15.65
N LEU A 222 13.44 -15.46 -15.37
CA LEU A 222 14.60 -14.88 -16.04
C LEU A 222 14.80 -15.55 -17.41
N GLU A 223 15.39 -14.82 -18.36
CA GLU A 223 15.77 -15.38 -19.66
C GLU A 223 16.74 -16.57 -19.52
N GLN A 224 17.63 -16.50 -18.53
CA GLN A 224 18.54 -17.56 -18.16
C GLN A 224 18.28 -17.94 -16.70
N PRO A 225 17.41 -18.94 -16.44
CA PRO A 225 17.04 -19.33 -15.08
C PRO A 225 18.23 -19.74 -14.21
N ASP A 226 19.27 -20.31 -14.82
CA ASP A 226 20.46 -20.80 -14.13
C ASP A 226 21.65 -19.83 -14.22
N ALA A 227 21.45 -18.59 -14.68
CA ALA A 227 22.53 -17.62 -14.79
C ALA A 227 23.19 -17.36 -13.42
N PRO A 228 24.52 -17.52 -13.30
CA PRO A 228 25.21 -17.14 -12.08
C PRO A 228 25.09 -15.63 -11.89
N GLY A 229 24.88 -15.20 -10.65
CA GLY A 229 24.79 -13.77 -10.33
C GLY A 229 23.52 -13.09 -10.85
N ALA A 230 22.38 -13.78 -10.80
CA ALA A 230 21.10 -13.14 -11.04
C ALA A 230 20.86 -12.05 -9.98
N MET A 231 20.49 -10.85 -10.43
CA MET A 231 20.04 -9.78 -9.54
C MET A 231 18.55 -9.95 -9.23
N LEU A 232 18.18 -9.63 -8.01
CA LEU A 232 16.80 -9.59 -7.56
C LEU A 232 16.45 -8.13 -7.23
N THR A 233 15.85 -7.45 -8.20
CA THR A 233 15.44 -6.03 -8.12
C THR A 233 13.94 -5.91 -8.43
N ALA A 234 13.36 -4.74 -8.13
CA ALA A 234 11.99 -4.45 -8.54
C ALA A 234 11.84 -4.54 -10.07
N PRO A 235 10.75 -5.15 -10.59
CA PRO A 235 10.44 -5.16 -12.01
C PRO A 235 9.89 -3.80 -12.47
N ASP A 236 10.06 -3.50 -13.75
CA ASP A 236 9.40 -2.37 -14.41
C ASP A 236 7.95 -2.74 -14.77
N PHE A 237 7.09 -2.84 -13.74
CA PHE A 237 5.68 -3.18 -13.89
C PHE A 237 4.82 -1.97 -13.50
N GLU A 238 4.13 -1.39 -14.48
CA GLU A 238 3.25 -0.22 -14.33
C GLU A 238 1.80 -0.59 -13.95
N GLY A 239 1.49 -1.88 -13.80
CA GLY A 239 0.15 -2.34 -13.45
C GLY A 239 -0.15 -2.25 -11.95
N ASP A 240 -1.39 -2.57 -11.59
CA ASP A 240 -1.87 -2.49 -10.22
C ASP A 240 -1.38 -3.67 -9.35
N TYR A 241 -0.91 -3.39 -8.14
CA TYR A 241 -0.50 -4.38 -7.14
C TYR A 241 -1.57 -4.66 -6.08
N GLY A 242 -2.72 -3.98 -6.11
CA GLY A 242 -3.77 -4.07 -5.09
C GLY A 242 -3.35 -3.51 -3.72
N GLY A 243 -2.34 -2.63 -3.68
CA GLY A 243 -1.75 -2.13 -2.43
C GLY A 243 -0.69 -3.04 -1.80
N CYS A 244 -0.37 -4.18 -2.43
CA CYS A 244 0.67 -5.10 -1.97
C CYS A 244 2.01 -4.93 -2.68
N ASP A 245 2.31 -3.72 -3.16
CA ASP A 245 3.64 -3.43 -3.70
C ASP A 245 4.69 -3.54 -2.58
N LEU A 246 5.81 -4.16 -2.91
CA LEU A 246 6.96 -4.34 -2.02
C LEU A 246 8.10 -3.37 -2.39
N GLY A 247 8.12 -2.85 -3.62
CA GLY A 247 9.27 -2.12 -4.17
C GLY A 247 10.51 -3.01 -4.28
N ASP A 248 11.70 -2.41 -4.09
CA ASP A 248 12.94 -3.18 -4.06
C ASP A 248 12.95 -4.19 -2.90
N PRO A 249 13.13 -5.49 -3.16
CA PRO A 249 12.97 -6.53 -2.15
C PRO A 249 14.12 -6.58 -1.13
N ALA A 250 15.32 -6.06 -1.43
CA ALA A 250 16.47 -6.17 -0.53
C ALA A 250 16.22 -5.44 0.80
N GLY A 251 15.66 -4.23 0.74
CA GLY A 251 15.35 -3.44 1.93
C GLY A 251 14.42 -4.16 2.93
N PRO A 252 13.20 -4.56 2.52
CA PRO A 252 12.28 -5.30 3.36
C PRO A 252 12.82 -6.66 3.85
N VAL A 253 13.44 -7.46 2.97
CA VAL A 253 13.97 -8.79 3.33
C VAL A 253 15.07 -8.68 4.38
N PHE A 254 16.07 -7.84 4.13
CA PHE A 254 17.23 -7.73 5.03
C PHE A 254 16.86 -7.05 6.34
N ARG A 255 15.92 -6.10 6.34
CA ARG A 255 15.42 -5.48 7.56
C ARG A 255 14.60 -6.44 8.42
N ARG A 256 13.79 -7.32 7.80
CA ARG A 256 12.87 -8.21 8.53
C ARG A 256 13.56 -9.48 9.01
N TRP A 257 14.40 -10.10 8.17
CA TRP A 257 15.01 -11.41 8.45
C TRP A 257 16.50 -11.36 8.78
N HIS A 258 17.14 -10.19 8.66
CA HIS A 258 18.54 -9.97 9.05
C HIS A 258 19.50 -11.01 8.45
N ASP A 259 20.34 -11.64 9.27
CA ASP A 259 21.29 -12.68 8.87
C ASP A 259 20.63 -13.84 8.13
N GLU A 260 19.42 -14.22 8.49
CA GLU A 260 18.72 -15.29 7.79
C GLU A 260 18.28 -14.87 6.39
N GLY A 261 17.82 -13.63 6.24
CA GLY A 261 17.51 -13.05 4.93
C GLY A 261 18.75 -13.01 4.02
N LEU A 262 19.88 -12.52 4.54
CA LEU A 262 21.15 -12.49 3.80
C LEU A 262 21.62 -13.89 3.41
N ARG A 263 21.55 -14.84 4.35
CA ARG A 263 21.93 -16.24 4.10
C ARG A 263 21.10 -16.85 2.99
N MET A 264 19.77 -16.70 3.07
CA MET A 264 18.85 -17.25 2.08
C MET A 264 19.02 -16.59 0.71
N TRP A 265 19.29 -15.28 0.67
CA TRP A 265 19.61 -14.53 -0.55
C TRP A 265 20.85 -15.07 -1.25
N MET A 266 21.95 -15.22 -0.52
CA MET A 266 23.20 -15.76 -1.05
C MET A 266 23.07 -17.25 -1.44
N GLN A 267 22.38 -18.06 -0.65
CA GLN A 267 22.12 -19.48 -0.96
C GLN A 267 21.22 -19.66 -2.19
N ALA A 268 20.32 -18.72 -2.46
CA ALA A 268 19.55 -18.69 -3.70
C ALA A 268 20.36 -18.25 -4.93
N GLY A 269 21.63 -17.88 -4.74
CA GLY A 269 22.55 -17.47 -5.81
C GLY A 269 22.25 -16.07 -6.35
N PHE A 270 21.59 -15.22 -5.57
CA PHE A 270 21.39 -13.81 -5.92
C PHE A 270 22.62 -12.99 -5.54
N VAL A 271 23.03 -12.10 -6.45
CA VAL A 271 24.04 -11.07 -6.17
C VAL A 271 23.36 -9.77 -5.75
N PHE A 272 24.17 -8.83 -5.25
CA PHE A 272 23.70 -7.53 -4.78
C PHE A 272 23.86 -6.49 -5.89
N ALA A 273 22.81 -5.71 -6.13
CA ALA A 273 22.94 -4.48 -6.90
C ALA A 273 23.61 -3.38 -6.05
N ASP A 274 24.14 -2.34 -6.71
CA ASP A 274 24.89 -1.27 -6.04
C ASP A 274 24.11 -0.63 -4.86
N ASP A 275 22.82 -0.38 -5.06
CA ASP A 275 21.90 0.18 -4.06
C ASP A 275 21.52 -0.80 -2.93
N GLN A 276 21.75 -2.10 -3.11
CA GLN A 276 21.46 -3.16 -2.14
C GLN A 276 22.59 -3.41 -1.13
N HIS A 277 23.80 -2.88 -1.38
CA HIS A 277 24.92 -3.04 -0.45
C HIS A 277 24.66 -2.38 0.90
N ARG A 278 24.07 -1.18 0.90
CA ARG A 278 23.73 -0.44 2.13
C ARG A 278 22.74 -1.21 3.01
N PRO A 279 21.55 -1.64 2.51
CA PRO A 279 20.62 -2.41 3.35
C PRO A 279 21.20 -3.77 3.77
N ALA A 280 22.03 -4.42 2.94
CA ALA A 280 22.68 -5.67 3.31
C ALA A 280 23.62 -5.51 4.51
N LEU A 281 24.52 -4.52 4.48
CA LEU A 281 25.44 -4.23 5.60
C LEU A 281 24.70 -3.90 6.90
N ARG A 282 23.60 -3.13 6.82
CA ARG A 282 22.77 -2.79 7.99
C ARG A 282 22.05 -3.99 8.61
N ALA A 283 21.85 -5.06 7.84
CA ALA A 283 21.12 -6.26 8.28
C ALA A 283 21.99 -7.31 8.96
N VAL A 284 23.31 -7.21 8.84
CA VAL A 284 24.25 -8.13 9.50
C VAL A 284 24.07 -8.08 11.02
N ARG A 285 24.01 -9.23 11.68
CA ARG A 285 23.82 -9.41 13.13
C ARG A 285 24.87 -10.31 13.77
N SER A 286 25.69 -11.00 12.99
CA SER A 286 26.81 -11.84 13.45
C SER A 286 28.08 -11.63 12.61
N LYS A 287 29.25 -11.84 13.23
CA LYS A 287 30.54 -11.81 12.52
C LYS A 287 30.59 -12.86 11.41
N ALA A 288 30.07 -14.06 11.65
CA ALA A 288 30.05 -15.12 10.65
C ALA A 288 29.28 -14.70 9.38
N MET A 289 28.18 -13.94 9.53
CA MET A 289 27.45 -13.40 8.39
C MET A 289 28.23 -12.29 7.67
N LEU A 290 28.94 -11.42 8.41
CA LEU A 290 29.82 -10.42 7.80
C LEU A 290 30.91 -11.07 6.94
N ASP A 291 31.57 -12.09 7.48
CA ASP A 291 32.62 -12.83 6.79
C ASP A 291 32.05 -13.56 5.55
N ALA A 292 30.85 -14.15 5.68
CA ALA A 292 30.14 -14.76 4.55
C ALA A 292 29.77 -13.74 3.47
N LEU A 293 29.37 -12.53 3.86
CA LEU A 293 29.02 -11.46 2.94
C LEU A 293 30.26 -11.00 2.14
N PHE A 294 31.41 -10.84 2.81
CA PHE A 294 32.68 -10.51 2.13
C PHE A 294 33.17 -11.62 1.21
N ALA A 295 32.93 -12.88 1.57
CA ALA A 295 33.27 -14.02 0.73
C ALA A 295 32.36 -14.12 -0.50
N ALA A 296 31.09 -13.76 -0.37
CA ALA A 296 30.13 -13.74 -1.47
C ALA A 296 30.36 -12.58 -2.44
N ASP A 297 30.69 -11.40 -1.92
CA ASP A 297 31.00 -10.22 -2.73
C ASP A 297 32.10 -9.36 -2.07
N PRO A 298 33.34 -9.37 -2.63
CA PRO A 298 34.45 -8.56 -2.12
C PRO A 298 34.21 -7.05 -2.14
N THR A 299 33.22 -6.58 -2.92
CA THR A 299 32.85 -5.16 -3.01
C THR A 299 32.44 -4.62 -1.66
N PHE A 300 31.82 -5.42 -0.79
CA PHE A 300 31.47 -5.00 0.57
C PHE A 300 32.70 -4.58 1.41
N ALA A 301 33.78 -5.35 1.35
CA ALA A 301 35.00 -5.02 2.08
C ALA A 301 35.64 -3.74 1.53
N LYS A 302 35.62 -3.57 0.21
CA LYS A 302 36.09 -2.36 -0.46
C LYS A 302 35.25 -1.14 -0.07
N LEU A 303 33.92 -1.25 -0.09
CA LEU A 303 33.00 -0.17 0.28
C LEU A 303 33.19 0.28 1.73
N LEU A 304 33.40 -0.66 2.66
CA LEU A 304 33.70 -0.31 4.06
C LEU A 304 35.06 0.40 4.21
N GLY A 305 36.05 0.02 3.40
CA GLY A 305 37.41 0.58 3.40
C GLY A 305 37.61 1.87 2.58
N ASP A 306 36.72 2.16 1.62
CA ASP A 306 36.82 3.35 0.77
C ASP A 306 35.75 4.40 1.15
N GLU A 307 34.53 3.97 1.50
CA GLU A 307 33.40 4.84 1.79
C GLU A 307 33.15 4.97 3.29
N HIS A 308 33.68 6.05 3.88
CA HIS A 308 33.56 6.31 5.33
C HIS A 308 32.09 6.34 5.80
N TYR A 309 31.19 6.80 4.95
CA TYR A 309 29.76 6.89 5.24
C TYR A 309 29.13 5.51 5.45
N LEU A 310 29.39 4.54 4.57
CA LEU A 310 28.77 3.21 4.65
C LEU A 310 29.25 2.41 5.88
N GLY A 311 30.56 2.44 6.17
CA GLY A 311 31.10 1.80 7.37
C GLY A 311 30.54 2.39 8.65
N GLN A 312 30.41 3.72 8.70
CA GLN A 312 29.77 4.37 9.82
C GLN A 312 28.28 4.01 9.95
N GLU A 313 27.53 4.01 8.86
CA GLU A 313 26.10 3.66 8.91
C GLU A 313 25.87 2.23 9.36
N ALA A 314 26.71 1.28 8.91
CA ALA A 314 26.67 -0.09 9.35
C ALA A 314 26.92 -0.20 10.87
N LEU A 315 27.94 0.51 11.38
CA LEU A 315 28.22 0.58 12.82
C LEU A 315 27.08 1.25 13.61
N SER A 316 26.56 2.38 13.13
CA SER A 316 25.43 3.08 13.75
C SER A 316 24.17 2.21 13.81
N ALA A 317 23.89 1.44 12.76
CA ALA A 317 22.76 0.52 12.72
C ALA A 317 22.88 -0.62 13.76
N GLN A 318 24.10 -0.99 14.16
CA GLN A 318 24.27 -1.93 15.27
C GLN A 318 24.01 -1.26 16.62
N VAL A 319 24.57 -0.06 16.81
CA VAL A 319 24.66 0.59 18.13
C VAL A 319 23.30 0.96 18.73
N ASP A 320 22.32 1.36 17.92
CA ASP A 320 21.02 1.85 18.41
C ASP A 320 20.28 0.81 19.27
N GLU A 321 20.47 -0.49 19.01
CA GLU A 321 19.86 -1.59 19.77
C GLU A 321 20.90 -2.44 20.53
N LEU A 322 22.19 -2.13 20.43
CA LEU A 322 23.27 -3.01 20.89
C LEU A 322 23.24 -3.26 22.39
N SER A 323 22.98 -2.21 23.17
CA SER A 323 22.89 -2.31 24.64
C SER A 323 21.77 -3.27 25.07
N ALA A 324 20.57 -3.13 24.48
CA ALA A 324 19.43 -4.02 24.74
C ALA A 324 19.64 -5.44 24.20
N ARG A 325 20.43 -5.61 23.12
CA ARG A 325 20.82 -6.93 22.61
C ARG A 325 21.83 -7.62 23.53
N LEU A 326 22.78 -6.87 24.11
CA LEU A 326 23.72 -7.40 25.11
C LEU A 326 23.02 -7.94 26.35
N ASP A 327 21.93 -7.29 26.78
CA ASP A 327 21.17 -7.71 27.96
C ASP A 327 20.35 -8.99 27.72
N ARG A 328 19.84 -9.18 26.50
CA ARG A 328 19.01 -10.33 26.13
C ARG A 328 19.80 -11.50 25.57
N SER A 329 21.09 -11.33 25.26
CA SER A 329 21.91 -12.34 24.61
C SER A 329 22.48 -13.36 25.60
N GLU A 330 22.36 -14.64 25.26
CA GLU A 330 23.06 -15.73 25.94
C GLU A 330 24.56 -15.73 25.61
N HIS A 331 24.96 -15.08 24.51
CA HIS A 331 26.35 -14.98 24.04
C HIS A 331 26.74 -13.53 23.72
N PRO A 332 26.88 -12.64 24.73
CA PRO A 332 27.26 -11.24 24.51
C PRO A 332 28.58 -11.04 23.75
N GLY A 333 29.49 -12.01 23.85
CA GLY A 333 30.78 -11.98 23.15
C GLY A 333 30.65 -11.94 21.62
N GLU A 334 29.65 -12.61 21.04
CA GLU A 334 29.44 -12.64 19.58
C GLU A 334 29.03 -11.28 19.03
N LEU A 335 28.31 -10.48 19.84
CA LEU A 335 27.95 -9.10 19.51
C LEU A 335 29.18 -8.19 19.49
N ALA A 336 30.10 -8.41 20.44
CA ALA A 336 31.38 -7.70 20.46
C ALA A 336 32.25 -8.08 19.25
N ASP A 337 32.30 -9.38 18.90
CA ASP A 337 33.05 -9.87 17.74
C ASP A 337 32.58 -9.22 16.42
N LEU A 338 31.26 -9.02 16.25
CA LEU A 338 30.72 -8.31 15.08
C LEU A 338 31.19 -6.85 15.04
N VAL A 339 31.07 -6.12 16.15
CA VAL A 339 31.44 -4.70 16.19
C VAL A 339 32.94 -4.52 15.97
N GLU A 340 33.77 -5.37 16.56
CA GLU A 340 35.21 -5.38 16.33
C GLU A 340 35.55 -5.66 14.86
N ALA A 341 34.87 -6.62 14.23
CA ALA A 341 35.09 -6.94 12.82
C ALA A 341 34.67 -5.78 11.91
N LEU A 342 33.51 -5.17 12.15
CA LEU A 342 33.05 -3.99 11.41
C LEU A 342 33.99 -2.80 11.59
N ALA A 343 34.39 -2.50 12.83
CA ALA A 343 35.30 -1.40 13.13
C ALA A 343 36.66 -1.59 12.41
N LYS A 344 37.18 -2.82 12.40
CA LYS A 344 38.42 -3.17 11.69
C LYS A 344 38.29 -3.07 10.17
N ALA A 345 37.13 -3.41 9.61
CA ALA A 345 36.87 -3.33 8.17
C ALA A 345 36.60 -1.90 7.68
N SER A 346 36.24 -0.98 8.58
CA SER A 346 35.88 0.41 8.26
C SER A 346 37.02 1.41 8.47
N VAL A 347 37.01 2.54 7.75
CA VAL A 347 38.13 3.51 7.75
C VAL A 347 38.30 4.32 9.04
N ASP A 348 37.20 4.73 9.69
CA ASP A 348 37.27 5.50 10.94
C ASP A 348 35.95 5.42 11.74
N PRO A 349 35.89 4.65 12.84
CA PRO A 349 34.68 4.52 13.66
C PRO A 349 34.38 5.77 14.51
N THR A 350 35.29 6.75 14.58
CA THR A 350 35.15 7.94 15.44
C THR A 350 34.42 9.10 14.75
N ARG A 351 34.34 9.09 13.42
CA ARG A 351 33.68 10.14 12.63
C ARG A 351 32.16 10.07 12.74
N SER A 352 31.54 11.19 12.39
CA SER A 352 30.11 11.40 12.49
C SER A 352 29.48 11.81 11.15
N VAL A 353 28.53 11.02 10.65
CA VAL A 353 27.66 11.36 9.51
C VAL A 353 26.46 12.21 9.95
N SER A 354 25.94 12.00 11.17
CA SER A 354 24.70 12.64 11.66
C SER A 354 24.89 13.53 12.90
N GLY A 355 26.07 14.12 13.07
CA GLY A 355 26.49 14.85 14.29
C GLY A 355 26.77 14.02 15.56
N VAL A 356 26.42 12.73 15.61
CA VAL A 356 26.67 11.81 16.75
C VAL A 356 27.42 10.56 16.26
N SER A 357 28.63 10.32 16.78
CA SER A 357 29.44 9.14 16.45
C SER A 357 28.87 7.85 17.06
N PRO A 358 29.13 6.67 16.48
CA PRO A 358 28.72 5.38 17.04
C PRO A 358 29.19 5.18 18.50
N CYS A 359 30.43 5.57 18.80
CA CYS A 359 30.98 5.59 20.17
C CYS A 359 30.08 6.36 21.15
N ARG A 360 29.67 7.60 20.79
CA ARG A 360 28.84 8.45 21.64
C ARG A 360 27.44 7.85 21.85
N ARG A 361 26.83 7.26 20.80
CA ARG A 361 25.52 6.61 20.92
C ARG A 361 25.57 5.39 21.85
N PHE A 362 26.63 4.58 21.73
CA PHE A 362 26.81 3.41 22.58
C PHE A 362 26.98 3.82 24.05
N ASP A 363 27.83 4.81 24.34
CA ASP A 363 27.99 5.30 25.71
C ASP A 363 26.71 5.93 26.30
N GLN A 364 25.90 6.61 25.48
CA GLN A 364 24.61 7.16 25.92
C GLN A 364 23.60 6.07 26.29
N THR A 365 23.49 5.02 25.47
CA THR A 365 22.60 3.89 25.74
C THR A 365 23.06 3.09 26.95
N GLU A 366 24.36 2.85 27.08
CA GLU A 366 24.95 2.19 28.25
C GLU A 366 24.76 2.99 29.55
N ALA A 367 24.84 4.32 29.50
CA ALA A 367 24.69 5.18 30.68
C ALA A 367 23.26 5.23 31.22
N GLN A 368 22.25 4.98 30.38
CA GLN A 368 20.83 4.98 30.76
C GLN A 368 20.35 3.64 31.32
N ARG A 369 21.22 2.62 31.34
CA ARG A 369 20.86 1.25 31.68
C ARG A 369 21.08 0.93 33.17
N ASP A 370 20.26 0.03 33.71
CA ASP A 370 20.49 -0.57 35.02
C ASP A 370 21.62 -1.62 34.94
N THR A 371 22.70 -1.39 35.68
CA THR A 371 23.93 -2.21 35.68
C THR A 371 24.04 -3.14 36.89
N ILE A 372 23.10 -3.07 37.84
CA ILE A 372 23.23 -3.68 39.18
C ILE A 372 23.33 -5.21 39.12
N LYS A 373 22.80 -5.86 38.08
CA LYS A 373 22.76 -7.32 37.93
C LYS A 373 23.55 -7.86 36.73
N ASP A 374 24.47 -7.07 36.20
CA ASP A 374 25.21 -7.48 35.00
C ASP A 374 26.01 -8.76 35.21
N ALA A 375 25.79 -9.74 34.33
CA ALA A 375 26.68 -10.87 34.19
C ALA A 375 28.10 -10.40 33.76
N PRO A 376 29.19 -11.02 34.26
CA PRO A 376 30.55 -10.65 33.90
C PRO A 376 30.82 -10.68 32.38
N GLN A 377 30.23 -11.66 31.68
CA GLN A 377 30.37 -11.81 30.23
C GLN A 377 29.80 -10.63 29.44
N ARG A 378 28.67 -10.07 29.91
CA ARG A 378 28.04 -8.89 29.31
C ARG A 378 28.90 -7.64 29.50
N ARG A 379 29.48 -7.45 30.70
CA ARG A 379 30.41 -6.33 30.97
C ARG A 379 31.66 -6.41 30.10
N ALA A 380 32.24 -7.60 29.98
CA ALA A 380 33.40 -7.83 29.13
C ALA A 380 33.10 -7.51 27.66
N ALA A 381 31.95 -7.94 27.14
CA ALA A 381 31.51 -7.61 25.79
C ALA A 381 31.31 -6.10 25.57
N ALA A 382 30.65 -5.41 26.51
CA ALA A 382 30.45 -3.97 26.43
C ALA A 382 31.76 -3.18 26.42
N GLU A 383 32.76 -3.60 27.21
CA GLU A 383 34.07 -2.95 27.24
C GLU A 383 34.87 -3.19 25.94
N ARG A 384 34.77 -4.39 25.37
CA ARG A 384 35.31 -4.72 24.04
C ARG A 384 34.70 -3.84 22.95
N ILE A 385 33.38 -3.71 22.94
CA ILE A 385 32.64 -2.84 22.01
C ILE A 385 33.09 -1.38 22.18
N ARG A 386 33.18 -0.89 23.42
CA ARG A 386 33.66 0.47 23.69
C ARG A 386 35.09 0.67 23.16
N THR A 387 35.98 -0.29 23.36
CA THR A 387 37.36 -0.23 22.87
C THR A 387 37.42 -0.18 21.34
N ALA A 388 36.58 -0.98 20.66
CA ALA A 388 36.50 -1.00 19.21
C ALA A 388 35.96 0.31 18.61
N LEU A 389 34.96 0.92 19.26
CA LEU A 389 34.30 2.13 18.77
C LEU A 389 35.03 3.43 19.20
N CYS A 390 35.72 3.41 20.34
CA CYS A 390 36.28 4.59 21.00
C CYS A 390 37.81 4.44 21.25
N PRO A 391 38.66 4.38 20.20
CA PRO A 391 40.11 4.32 20.38
C PRO A 391 40.66 5.52 21.17
N ALA A 392 41.76 5.30 21.90
CA ALA A 392 42.33 6.22 22.89
C ALA A 392 42.55 7.63 22.32
N GLY A 393 41.91 8.63 22.94
CA GLY A 393 41.87 10.04 22.47
C GLY A 393 40.44 10.59 22.34
N SER A 394 39.45 9.69 22.25
CA SER A 394 38.02 10.01 22.28
C SER A 394 37.60 10.37 23.71
N LYS A 395 37.39 11.66 24.02
CA LYS A 395 36.97 12.08 25.37
C LYS A 395 35.62 11.44 25.74
N ARG A 396 35.61 10.69 26.85
CA ARG A 396 34.41 10.19 27.53
C ARG A 396 33.52 11.39 27.86
N SER A 397 32.40 11.56 27.15
CA SER A 397 31.43 12.61 27.49
C SER A 397 30.30 11.98 28.27
N ILE A 398 30.44 12.01 29.59
CA ILE A 398 29.32 11.84 30.50
C ILE A 398 28.55 13.16 30.43
N ALA A 399 27.72 13.34 29.40
CA ALA A 399 26.77 14.44 29.40
C ALA A 399 25.68 14.08 30.43
N PRO A 400 25.37 14.95 31.41
CA PRO A 400 24.22 14.73 32.27
C PRO A 400 22.96 14.68 31.41
N ALA A 401 22.04 13.77 31.75
CA ALA A 401 20.74 13.67 31.10
C ALA A 401 20.11 15.07 31.07
N ARG A 402 19.72 15.54 29.87
CA ARG A 402 18.87 16.74 29.76
C ARG A 402 17.59 16.43 30.52
N GLN A 403 17.40 17.11 31.66
CA GLN A 403 16.08 17.23 32.25
C GLN A 403 15.14 17.84 31.21
N PRO A 404 13.86 17.41 31.14
CA PRO A 404 12.89 18.08 30.30
C PRO A 404 12.75 19.51 30.81
N GLU A 405 13.32 20.48 30.08
CA GLU A 405 13.16 21.89 30.39
C GLU A 405 11.68 22.25 30.25
N ALA A 406 11.10 22.61 31.38
CA ALA A 406 9.81 23.26 31.47
C ALA A 406 9.78 24.48 30.56
N LYS A 407 8.77 24.51 29.70
CA LYS A 407 8.38 25.65 28.87
C LYS A 407 8.15 26.87 29.79
N ALA A 408 9.09 27.81 29.78
CA ALA A 408 8.89 29.20 30.19
C ALA A 408 9.46 30.05 29.05
N GLU A 409 8.61 30.41 28.08
CA GLU A 409 8.00 31.74 28.02
C GLU A 409 9.07 32.84 27.87
N SER A 410 9.31 33.23 26.61
CA SER A 410 9.78 34.58 26.33
C SER A 410 9.03 35.10 25.11
N ALA A 411 8.27 36.14 25.39
CA ALA A 411 7.39 36.84 24.48
C ALA A 411 8.19 37.67 23.46
N ALA A 412 7.73 37.62 22.21
CA ALA A 412 7.86 38.70 21.25
C ALA A 412 6.77 38.55 20.18
N THR A 413 5.60 39.13 20.42
CA THR A 413 4.67 39.59 19.37
C THR A 413 5.30 40.82 18.69
N PRO A 414 5.06 41.12 17.39
CA PRO A 414 3.74 41.57 16.91
C PRO A 414 3.35 41.15 15.47
N GLY A 415 2.05 41.17 15.15
CA GLY A 415 1.57 41.21 13.75
C GLY A 415 0.15 40.66 13.55
N ASP A 416 -0.83 41.56 13.59
CA ASP A 416 -2.28 41.40 13.36
C ASP A 416 -2.74 40.38 12.30
N ALA A 417 -3.80 39.62 12.61
CA ALA A 417 -5.14 39.79 12.00
C ALA A 417 -6.14 38.68 12.41
N THR A 418 -7.18 39.09 13.14
CA THR A 418 -8.61 38.68 13.01
C THR A 418 -9.08 37.25 13.40
N GLN A 419 -9.90 37.22 14.46
CA GLN A 419 -10.80 36.19 15.05
C GLN A 419 -11.84 35.54 14.09
N PRO A 420 -12.73 34.59 14.52
CA PRO A 420 -12.76 33.72 15.73
C PRO A 420 -13.13 32.23 15.47
N ALA A 421 -13.10 31.44 16.55
CA ALA A 421 -13.43 30.01 16.67
C ALA A 421 -14.91 29.63 16.44
N PRO A 422 -15.20 28.34 16.13
CA PRO A 422 -16.56 27.79 16.19
C PRO A 422 -16.91 27.28 17.60
N THR A 423 -18.05 27.74 18.10
CA THR A 423 -18.69 27.26 19.34
C THR A 423 -19.46 25.96 19.04
N GLN A 424 -19.09 24.86 19.69
CA GLN A 424 -20.00 23.73 19.91
C GLN A 424 -20.67 23.89 21.28
N PRO A 425 -22.00 23.70 21.38
CA PRO A 425 -22.62 23.30 22.62
C PRO A 425 -22.77 21.77 22.68
N ALA A 426 -22.32 21.21 23.79
CA ALA A 426 -22.62 19.86 24.24
C ALA A 426 -24.11 19.73 24.67
N PRO A 427 -24.63 18.49 24.77
CA PRO A 427 -26.06 18.20 24.86
C PRO A 427 -26.58 18.12 26.31
N GLN A 428 -27.89 18.26 26.49
CA GLN A 428 -28.79 17.53 27.42
C GLN A 428 -30.15 18.26 27.57
N PRO A 429 -31.23 17.59 28.03
CA PRO A 429 -31.53 16.16 28.11
C PRO A 429 -32.52 15.65 27.04
#